data_AF-A0A7J7XAI7-F1
#
_entry.id   AF-A0A7J7XAI7-F1
#
_cell.length_a   1.000
_cell.length_b   1.000
_cell.length_c   1.000
_cell.angle_alpha   90.00
_cell.angle_beta   90.00
_cell.angle_gamma   90.00
#
_symmetry.space_group_name_H-M   'P 1'
#
loop_
_entity.id
_entity.type
_entity.pdbx_description
1 polymer ?
#
loop_
_entity_poly.entity_id
_entity_poly.type
_entity_poly.pdbx_seq_one_letter_code
_entity_poly.pdbx_strand_id
1 'polypeptide(L)'
;MLLFLTFLALGAANTGAIALESPLKRLVAETLTLLSAHRTLLIGEGNLMIPTPGHKNYQLCIEEVFQGIDTLRNQTAEGNAVEKLFQNLSSIKDYIDGEKKKCEGERLRVKKFLDYLQVFLGVINTEWTMES
;
A
#
# COMPACT_ATOMS: atom_id res chain seq x y z
N MET A 1 15.47 2.08 -67.80
CA MET A 1 14.66 2.68 -66.72
C MET A 1 14.70 1.70 -65.55
N LEU A 2 15.73 1.74 -64.69
CA LEU A 2 15.77 2.49 -63.42
C LEU A 2 14.43 2.63 -62.71
N LEU A 3 14.32 2.00 -61.53
CA LEU A 3 13.83 2.54 -60.24
C LEU A 3 13.72 1.35 -59.26
N PHE A 4 14.77 0.98 -58.53
CA PHE A 4 15.19 1.49 -57.21
C PHE A 4 14.13 1.41 -56.09
N LEU A 5 14.53 0.72 -55.01
CA LEU A 5 14.20 0.95 -53.58
C LEU A 5 12.78 0.50 -53.15
N THR A 6 12.57 -0.22 -52.05
CA THR A 6 13.29 -0.30 -50.77
C THR A 6 12.96 -1.62 -50.04
N PHE A 7 13.97 -2.20 -49.38
CA PHE A 7 13.78 -3.21 -48.33
C PHE A 7 13.17 -2.55 -47.08
N LEU A 8 11.97 -2.97 -46.66
CA LEU A 8 11.42 -2.63 -45.36
C LEU A 8 12.05 -3.56 -44.31
N ALA A 9 13.10 -3.07 -43.65
CA ALA A 9 13.60 -3.67 -42.43
C ALA A 9 12.56 -3.45 -41.32
N LEU A 10 11.83 -4.51 -40.99
CA LEU A 10 10.88 -4.54 -39.88
C LEU A 10 11.66 -4.64 -38.56
N GLY A 11 12.21 -3.50 -38.13
CA GLY A 11 12.75 -3.34 -36.79
C GLY A 11 11.59 -3.19 -35.80
N ALA A 12 10.99 -4.30 -35.39
CA ALA A 12 10.14 -4.32 -34.20
C ALA A 12 11.05 -4.16 -32.99
N ALA A 13 11.39 -2.91 -32.65
CA ALA A 13 11.87 -2.57 -31.33
C ALA A 13 10.69 -2.80 -30.38
N ASN A 14 10.59 -4.03 -29.90
CA ASN A 14 9.71 -4.43 -28.82
C ASN A 14 10.21 -3.67 -27.59
N THR A 15 9.77 -2.42 -27.45
CA THR A 15 9.84 -1.69 -26.19
C THR A 15 8.83 -2.39 -25.30
N GLY A 16 9.26 -3.52 -24.74
CA GLY A 16 8.57 -4.13 -23.63
C GLY A 16 8.43 -3.03 -22.60
N ALA A 17 7.22 -2.49 -22.49
CA ALA A 17 6.83 -1.73 -21.33
C ALA A 17 6.91 -2.74 -20.17
N ILE A 18 8.11 -2.85 -19.58
CA ILE A 18 8.26 -3.42 -18.26
C ILE A 18 7.41 -2.48 -17.42
N ALA A 19 6.20 -2.91 -17.08
CA ALA A 19 5.36 -2.18 -16.15
C ALA A 19 6.17 -2.08 -14.86
N LEU A 20 6.87 -0.95 -14.70
CA LEU A 20 7.71 -0.70 -13.54
C LEU A 20 6.75 -0.71 -12.35
N GLU A 21 6.86 -1.76 -11.54
CA GLU A 21 6.04 -1.94 -10.37
C GLU A 21 6.12 -0.67 -9.50
N SER A 22 4.97 -0.19 -9.01
CA SER A 22 4.96 1.08 -8.29
C SER A 22 5.95 1.01 -7.11
N PRO A 23 6.71 2.08 -6.82
CA PRO A 23 7.67 2.06 -5.72
C PRO A 23 7.05 1.61 -4.39
N LEU A 24 5.79 1.99 -4.13
CA LEU A 24 5.04 1.54 -2.96
C LEU A 24 4.74 0.04 -3.00
N LYS A 25 4.31 -0.52 -4.14
CA LYS A 25 4.00 -1.95 -4.25
C LYS A 25 5.23 -2.81 -3.99
N ARG A 26 6.38 -2.40 -4.53
CA ARG A 26 7.67 -3.04 -4.23
C ARG A 26 8.02 -2.93 -2.74
N LEU A 27 7.85 -1.75 -2.15
CA LEU A 27 8.10 -1.53 -0.72
C LEU A 27 7.20 -2.42 0.16
N VAL A 28 5.92 -2.53 -0.15
CA VAL A 28 4.97 -3.42 0.56
C VAL A 28 5.41 -4.88 0.43
N ALA A 29 5.78 -5.34 -0.76
CA ALA A 29 6.25 -6.71 -0.96
C ALA A 29 7.53 -7.03 -0.16
N GLU A 30 8.48 -6.10 -0.13
CA GLU A 30 9.69 -6.22 0.69
C GLU A 30 9.36 -6.24 2.19
N THR A 31 8.45 -5.36 2.62
CA THR A 31 7.97 -5.29 4.02
C THR A 31 7.32 -6.59 4.46
N LEU A 32 6.49 -7.21 3.61
CA LEU A 32 5.87 -8.51 3.87
C LEU A 32 6.93 -9.62 4.02
N THR A 33 7.97 -9.59 3.18
CA THR A 33 9.09 -10.54 3.27
C THR A 33 9.85 -10.38 4.58
N LEU A 34 10.16 -9.14 4.97
CA LEU A 34 10.81 -8.84 6.26
C LEU A 34 9.94 -9.23 7.45
N LEU A 35 8.63 -8.96 7.40
CA LEU A 35 7.69 -9.35 8.45
C LEU A 35 7.67 -10.87 8.63
N SER A 36 7.64 -11.61 7.52
CA SER A 36 7.70 -13.07 7.55
C SER A 36 9.01 -13.58 8.14
N ALA A 37 10.15 -13.01 7.74
CA ALA A 37 11.47 -13.44 8.20
C ALA A 37 11.69 -13.16 9.70
N HIS A 38 11.11 -12.07 10.22
CA HIS A 38 11.31 -11.64 11.61
C HIS A 38 10.16 -12.03 12.56
N ARG A 39 9.17 -12.80 12.08
CA ARG A 39 7.96 -13.12 12.85
C ARG A 39 8.26 -13.74 14.22
N THR A 40 9.18 -14.69 14.31
CA THR A 40 9.56 -15.33 15.58
C THR A 40 10.15 -14.32 16.57
N LEU A 41 10.99 -13.40 16.09
CA LEU A 41 11.59 -12.36 16.92
C LEU A 41 10.53 -11.36 17.40
N LEU A 42 9.63 -10.93 16.51
CA LEU A 42 8.54 -10.00 16.84
C LEU A 42 7.52 -10.58 17.83
N ILE A 43 7.29 -11.90 17.81
CA ILE A 43 6.46 -12.59 18.80
C ILE A 43 7.17 -12.61 20.16
N GLY A 44 8.50 -12.77 20.17
CA GLY A 44 9.31 -12.80 21.39
C GLY A 44 8.81 -13.85 22.38
N GLU A 45 8.61 -13.45 23.63
CA GLU A 45 8.05 -14.30 24.70
C GLU A 45 6.51 -14.44 24.63
N GLY A 46 5.83 -13.73 23.73
CA GLY A 46 4.40 -13.86 23.48
C GLY A 46 3.47 -13.25 24.54
N ASN A 47 4.01 -12.44 25.47
CA ASN A 47 3.23 -11.77 26.52
C ASN A 47 2.66 -10.41 26.11
N LEU A 48 3.16 -9.83 25.03
CA LEU A 48 2.73 -8.51 24.56
C LEU A 48 1.33 -8.57 23.98
N MET A 49 0.41 -7.81 24.57
CA MET A 49 -0.94 -7.62 24.05
C MET A 49 -0.99 -6.33 23.24
N ILE A 50 -1.34 -6.43 21.96
CA ILE A 50 -1.52 -5.30 21.06
C ILE A 50 -2.99 -5.25 20.64
N PRO A 51 -3.71 -4.12 20.89
CA PRO A 51 -5.05 -3.94 20.37
C PRO A 51 -5.08 -4.16 18.86
N THR A 52 -5.94 -5.07 18.40
CA THR A 52 -6.08 -5.41 16.98
C THR A 52 -7.53 -5.14 16.56
N PRO A 53 -7.76 -4.48 15.40
CA PRO A 53 -9.11 -4.20 14.93
C PRO A 53 -9.98 -5.47 14.84
N GLY A 54 -11.21 -5.40 15.36
CA GLY A 54 -12.15 -6.53 15.39
C GLY A 54 -12.86 -6.80 14.07
N HIS A 55 -12.71 -5.93 13.07
CA HIS A 55 -13.39 -6.04 11.78
C HIS A 55 -12.40 -5.93 10.60
N LYS A 56 -12.81 -6.41 9.42
CA LYS A 56 -11.93 -6.50 8.23
C LYS A 56 -11.89 -5.24 7.36
N ASN A 57 -12.57 -4.16 7.74
CA ASN A 57 -12.51 -2.89 7.02
C ASN A 57 -11.20 -2.16 7.34
N TYR A 58 -10.06 -2.69 6.86
CA TYR A 58 -8.71 -2.25 7.23
C TYR A 58 -8.44 -0.76 6.97
N GLN A 59 -9.08 -0.18 5.95
CA GLN A 59 -8.95 1.24 5.60
C GLN A 59 -9.46 2.18 6.69
N LEU A 60 -10.37 1.70 7.55
CA LEU A 60 -10.93 2.47 8.67
C LEU A 60 -10.00 2.48 9.88
N CYS A 61 -9.11 1.49 10.01
CA CYS A 61 -8.30 1.26 11.22
C CYS A 61 -6.81 1.50 11.02
N ILE A 62 -6.45 2.35 10.05
CA ILE A 62 -5.04 2.62 9.73
C ILE A 62 -4.32 3.19 10.95
N GLU A 63 -4.96 4.08 11.70
CA GLU A 63 -4.34 4.71 12.88
C GLU A 63 -4.05 3.68 13.97
N GLU A 64 -5.04 2.85 14.33
CA GLU A 64 -4.91 1.81 15.35
C GLU A 64 -3.85 0.78 14.97
N VAL A 65 -3.76 0.41 13.68
CA VAL A 65 -2.72 -0.50 13.19
C VAL A 65 -1.33 0.10 13.41
N PHE A 66 -1.12 1.39 13.09
CA PHE A 66 0.18 2.04 13.28
C PHE A 66 0.52 2.29 14.75
N GLN A 67 -0.46 2.58 15.61
CA GLN A 67 -0.25 2.60 17.06
C GLN A 67 0.19 1.23 17.61
N GLY A 68 -0.37 0.14 17.06
CA GLY A 68 0.06 -1.21 17.38
C GLY A 68 1.49 -1.50 16.91
N ILE A 69 1.88 -1.02 15.74
CA ILE A 69 3.26 -1.11 15.22
C ILE A 69 4.23 -0.36 16.14
N ASP A 70 3.87 0.84 16.61
CA ASP A 70 4.70 1.62 17.53
C ASP A 70 4.87 0.90 18.86
N THR A 71 3.81 0.28 19.38
CA THR A 71 3.86 -0.56 20.57
C THR A 71 4.81 -1.74 20.39
N LEU A 72 4.71 -2.44 19.25
CA LEU A 72 5.58 -3.55 18.89
C LEU A 72 7.05 -3.11 18.78
N ARG A 73 7.30 -1.96 18.14
CA ARG A 73 8.65 -1.39 17.97
C ARG A 73 9.30 -1.11 19.33
N ASN A 74 8.57 -0.48 20.25
CA ASN A 74 9.09 -0.10 21.56
C ASN A 74 9.46 -1.31 22.44
N GLN A 75 8.90 -2.48 22.18
CA GLN A 75 9.17 -3.73 22.89
C GLN A 75 10.21 -4.61 22.19
N THR A 76 10.48 -4.35 20.91
CA THR A 76 11.47 -5.09 20.14
C THR A 76 12.86 -4.55 20.45
N ALA A 77 13.76 -5.40 20.96
CA ALA A 77 15.13 -5.01 21.24
C ALA A 77 15.79 -4.42 19.97
N GLU A 78 16.44 -3.26 20.11
CA GLU A 78 17.08 -2.57 18.99
C GLU A 78 18.15 -3.47 18.34
N GLY A 79 17.98 -3.75 17.05
CA GLY A 79 18.88 -4.61 16.28
C GLY A 79 18.70 -4.41 14.78
N ASN A 80 19.81 -4.45 14.05
CA ASN A 80 19.89 -4.26 12.59
C ASN A 80 18.80 -5.03 11.81
N ALA A 81 18.58 -6.30 12.17
CA ALA A 81 17.76 -7.20 11.35
C ALA A 81 16.31 -6.71 11.19
N VAL A 82 15.72 -6.10 12.23
CA VAL A 82 14.31 -5.67 12.25
C VAL A 82 14.15 -4.18 11.96
N GLU A 83 15.20 -3.37 12.13
CA GLU A 83 15.11 -1.92 11.92
C GLU A 83 14.59 -1.57 10.51
N LYS A 84 15.03 -2.32 9.49
CA LYS A 84 14.54 -2.14 8.12
C LYS A 84 13.04 -2.40 7.97
N LEU A 85 12.47 -3.34 8.73
CA LEU A 85 11.02 -3.58 8.74
C LEU A 85 10.27 -2.34 9.24
N PHE A 86 10.69 -1.77 10.37
CA PHE A 86 10.04 -0.59 10.94
C PHE A 86 10.24 0.65 10.08
N GLN A 87 11.40 0.83 9.44
CA GLN A 87 11.63 1.90 8.47
C GLN A 87 10.69 1.79 7.25
N ASN A 88 10.51 0.59 6.72
CA ASN A 88 9.58 0.37 5.63
C ASN A 88 8.13 0.64 6.05
N LEU A 89 7.71 0.18 7.24
CA LEU A 89 6.38 0.46 7.78
C LEU A 89 6.16 1.97 7.98
N SER A 90 7.14 2.70 8.50
CA SER A 90 7.09 4.16 8.61
C SER A 90 6.93 4.82 7.24
N SER A 91 7.69 4.38 6.24
CA SER A 91 7.61 4.92 4.88
C SER A 91 6.23 4.66 4.23
N ILE A 92 5.63 3.50 4.51
CA ILE A 92 4.26 3.17 4.08
C ILE A 92 3.25 4.08 4.80
N LYS A 93 3.42 4.33 6.09
CA LYS A 93 2.59 5.27 6.86
C LYS A 93 2.63 6.67 6.27
N ASP A 94 3.83 7.17 6.00
CA ASP A 94 4.05 8.51 5.45
C ASP A 94 3.38 8.66 4.07
N TYR A 95 3.46 7.61 3.25
CA TYR A 95 2.73 7.56 1.97
C TYR A 95 1.21 7.65 2.20
N ILE A 96 0.64 6.84 3.09
CA ILE A 96 -0.79 6.84 3.40
C ILE A 96 -1.24 8.21 3.93
N ASP A 97 -0.49 8.80 4.87
CA ASP A 97 -0.78 10.11 5.43
C ASP A 97 -0.69 11.21 4.36
N GLY A 98 0.23 11.05 3.38
CA GLY A 98 0.30 11.87 2.18
C GLY A 98 -0.94 11.77 1.29
N GLU A 99 -1.46 10.56 1.06
CA GLU A 99 -2.70 10.36 0.29
C GLU A 99 -3.93 10.90 1.03
N LYS A 100 -4.00 10.74 2.37
CA LYS A 100 -5.08 11.31 3.19
C LYS A 100 -5.16 12.83 3.07
N LYS A 101 -4.02 13.53 2.99
CA LYS A 101 -3.99 14.99 2.75
C LYS A 101 -4.64 15.40 1.43
N LYS A 102 -4.72 14.50 0.45
CA LYS A 102 -5.38 14.76 -0.84
C LYS A 102 -6.90 14.58 -0.79
N CYS A 103 -7.46 14.08 0.31
CA CYS A 103 -8.91 13.89 0.44
C CYS A 103 -9.69 15.21 0.37
N GLU A 104 -9.10 16.34 0.79
CA GLU A 104 -9.72 17.66 0.60
C GLU A 104 -9.95 17.98 -0.88
N GLY A 105 -9.09 17.43 -1.74
CA GLY A 105 -9.25 17.42 -3.19
C GLY A 105 -9.46 18.81 -3.81
N GLU A 106 -10.00 18.81 -5.03
CA GLU A 106 -10.50 20.01 -5.67
C GLU A 106 -11.95 20.27 -5.26
N ARG A 107 -12.35 21.54 -5.20
CA ARG A 107 -13.78 21.89 -5.05
C ARG A 107 -14.51 21.58 -6.36
N LEU A 108 -15.25 20.48 -6.35
CA LEU A 108 -16.02 20.02 -7.50
C LEU A 108 -17.43 20.61 -7.52
N ARG A 109 -18.03 20.71 -8.72
CA ARG A 109 -19.47 21.00 -8.86
C ARG A 109 -20.29 19.84 -8.32
N VAL A 110 -21.51 20.14 -7.84
CA VAL A 110 -22.43 19.15 -7.23
C VAL A 110 -22.57 17.87 -8.05
N LYS A 111 -22.73 17.95 -9.38
CA LYS A 111 -22.83 16.75 -10.23
C LYS A 111 -21.64 15.81 -10.05
N LYS A 112 -20.41 16.34 -10.11
CA LYS A 112 -19.18 15.53 -9.96
C LYS A 112 -19.03 14.98 -8.55
N PHE A 113 -19.47 15.72 -7.54
CA PHE A 113 -19.53 15.22 -6.17
C PHE A 113 -20.53 14.07 -6.02
N LEU A 114 -21.71 14.17 -6.62
CA LEU A 114 -22.71 13.08 -6.61
C LEU A 114 -22.21 11.84 -7.35
N ASP A 115 -21.48 12.00 -8.46
CA ASP A 115 -20.83 10.89 -9.16
C ASP A 115 -19.84 10.17 -8.21
N TYR A 116 -19.03 10.92 -7.44
CA TYR A 116 -18.13 10.37 -6.43
C TYR A 116 -18.89 9.68 -5.28
N LEU A 117 -19.94 10.33 -4.76
CA LEU A 117 -20.76 9.82 -3.66
C LEU A 117 -21.43 8.48 -4.02
N GLN A 118 -21.91 8.35 -5.26
CA GLN A 118 -22.51 7.10 -5.74
C GLN A 118 -21.49 5.95 -5.71
N VAL A 119 -20.26 6.19 -6.15
CA VAL A 119 -19.19 5.18 -6.09
C VAL A 119 -18.85 4.85 -4.63
N PHE A 120 -18.72 5.88 -3.77
CA PHE A 120 -18.44 5.71 -2.36
C PHE A 120 -19.47 4.84 -1.63
N LEU A 121 -20.77 5.14 -1.81
CA LEU A 121 -21.86 4.34 -1.24
C LEU A 121 -21.89 2.92 -1.82
N GLY A 122 -21.53 2.76 -3.09
CA GLY A 122 -21.37 1.45 -3.72
C GLY A 122 -20.33 0.60 -3.01
N VAL A 123 -19.14 1.14 -2.75
CA VAL A 123 -18.05 0.46 -2.03
C VAL A 123 -18.49 0.04 -0.62
N ILE A 124 -19.17 0.93 0.11
CA ILE A 124 -19.72 0.58 1.44
C ILE A 124 -20.70 -0.60 1.32
N ASN A 125 -21.59 -0.56 0.35
CA ASN A 125 -22.62 -1.59 0.22
C ASN A 125 -22.05 -2.96 -0.22
N THR A 126 -20.95 -3.00 -0.98
CA THR A 126 -20.42 -4.24 -1.57
C THR A 126 -19.18 -4.79 -0.90
N GLU A 127 -18.29 -3.93 -0.41
CA GLU A 127 -16.97 -4.33 0.09
C GLU A 127 -16.90 -4.32 1.61
N TRP A 128 -17.69 -3.48 2.29
CA TRP A 128 -17.64 -3.43 3.73
C TRP A 128 -18.42 -4.59 4.33
N THR A 129 -17.77 -5.30 5.25
CA THR A 129 -18.48 -6.31 6.05
C THR A 129 -19.32 -5.54 7.07
N MET A 130 -20.60 -5.35 6.77
CA MET A 130 -21.53 -4.60 7.63
C MET A 130 -22.15 -5.44 8.75
N GLU A 131 -21.83 -6.73 8.81
CA GLU A 131 -22.38 -7.66 9.81
C GLU A 131 -21.31 -8.12 10.81
N SER A 132 -21.64 -8.00 12.09
CA SER A 132 -21.02 -8.68 13.23
C SER A 132 -22.14 -9.29 14.06
#